data_AF-A0A7T7S2E9-F1
#
_entry.id   AF-A0A7T7S2E9-F1
#
_cell.length_a   1.000
_cell.length_b   1.000
_cell.length_c   1.000
_cell.angle_alpha   90.00
_cell.angle_beta   90.00
_cell.angle_gamma   90.00
#
_symmetry.space_group_name_H-M   'P 1'
#
loop_
_entity.id
_entity.type
_entity.pdbx_description
1 polymer ?
#
loop_
_entity_poly.entity_id
_entity_poly.type
_entity_poly.pdbx_seq_one_letter_code
_entity_poly.pdbx_strand_id
1 'polypeptide(L)'
;MSAEAPAVTSAPDAPTQAATPAPATLGEATRPPSDDDCSGMTGAEAVARWGGEVATFGEDEGWQWNLEGADTSTYDQCAELSWVVLGIKGGTASSPYQIMLFHDGQYVGVTSEKSIGFLPQVSRIDDDEIQVTYTWPKDGESNDVASGRSVSVFEWEDDSNQVVHKGEWPPYVQ
;
A
#
# COMPACT_ATOMS: atom_id res chain seq x y z
N MET A 1 -18.18 0.84 -67.94
CA MET A 1 -17.65 1.99 -68.68
C MET A 1 -18.75 3.03 -68.76
N SER A 2 -18.54 4.20 -68.15
CA SER A 2 -19.11 5.49 -68.56
C SER A 2 -18.45 6.55 -67.68
N ALA A 3 -17.54 7.30 -68.28
CA ALA A 3 -17.11 8.60 -67.80
C ALA A 3 -18.03 9.65 -68.44
N GLU A 4 -18.21 10.81 -67.79
CA GLU A 4 -18.19 12.15 -68.39
C GLU A 4 -18.36 13.24 -67.30
N ALA A 5 -17.46 14.23 -67.32
CA ALA A 5 -17.49 15.52 -66.56
C ALA A 5 -18.11 16.62 -67.47
N PRO A 6 -18.30 17.93 -67.14
CA PRO A 6 -17.33 18.83 -66.44
C PRO A 6 -17.89 20.07 -65.65
N ALA A 7 -16.97 20.85 -65.03
CA ALA A 7 -16.86 22.35 -64.92
C ALA A 7 -18.02 23.21 -64.34
N VAL A 8 -17.89 24.29 -63.54
CA VAL A 8 -16.83 25.27 -63.12
C VAL A 8 -17.41 26.28 -62.09
N THR A 9 -16.52 27.00 -61.34
CA THR A 9 -16.65 28.41 -60.84
C THR A 9 -17.63 28.67 -59.66
N SER A 10 -17.36 29.36 -58.54
CA SER A 10 -16.48 30.47 -58.15
C SER A 10 -16.32 30.56 -56.61
N ALA A 11 -15.19 31.08 -56.11
CA ALA A 11 -15.05 31.74 -54.78
C ALA A 11 -15.45 33.25 -54.92
N PRO A 12 -15.62 34.11 -53.87
CA PRO A 12 -14.89 34.15 -52.60
C PRO A 12 -15.70 34.69 -51.37
N ASP A 13 -14.96 35.11 -50.33
CA ASP A 13 -15.28 35.97 -49.17
C ASP A 13 -15.72 35.34 -47.84
N ALA A 14 -14.76 35.30 -46.90
CA ALA A 14 -15.00 35.41 -45.47
C ALA A 14 -15.04 36.91 -45.10
N PRO A 15 -15.70 37.31 -44.00
CA PRO A 15 -14.90 37.52 -42.79
C PRO A 15 -15.57 37.18 -41.44
N THR A 16 -14.70 36.80 -40.50
CA THR A 16 -14.66 37.08 -39.05
C THR A 16 -15.97 37.33 -38.28
N GLN A 17 -16.25 36.44 -37.33
CA GLN A 17 -16.79 36.82 -36.01
C GLN A 17 -15.93 36.21 -34.90
N ALA A 18 -15.51 37.07 -33.98
CA ALA A 18 -14.70 36.73 -32.81
C ALA A 18 -15.55 36.69 -31.53
N ALA A 19 -14.97 36.04 -30.51
CA ALA A 19 -15.36 35.92 -29.09
C ALA A 19 -16.48 34.91 -28.81
N THR A 20 -16.27 33.86 -27.99
CA THR A 20 -15.77 33.93 -26.60
C THR A 20 -15.18 32.57 -26.20
N PRO A 21 -13.98 32.46 -25.58
CA PRO A 21 -13.61 31.26 -24.86
C PRO A 21 -14.36 31.23 -23.52
N ALA A 22 -15.14 30.17 -23.30
CA ALA A 22 -15.66 29.84 -21.98
C ALA A 22 -14.47 29.70 -21.00
N PRO A 23 -14.59 30.13 -19.74
CA PRO A 23 -13.58 29.84 -18.75
C PRO A 23 -13.56 28.32 -18.58
N ALA A 24 -12.48 27.68 -19.01
CA ALA A 24 -12.12 26.38 -18.50
C ALA A 24 -11.94 26.57 -17.00
N THR A 25 -12.91 26.09 -16.22
CA THR A 25 -12.63 25.68 -14.85
C THR A 25 -11.38 24.82 -14.93
N LEU A 26 -10.29 25.31 -14.31
CA LEU A 26 -9.20 24.44 -13.90
C LEU A 26 -9.85 23.37 -13.03
N GLY A 27 -10.17 22.22 -13.63
CA GLY A 27 -9.93 20.99 -12.92
C GLY A 27 -8.42 20.97 -12.75
N GLU A 28 -7.97 21.14 -11.51
CA GLU A 28 -6.70 20.57 -11.08
C GLU A 28 -6.75 19.12 -11.53
N ALA A 29 -6.17 18.85 -12.70
CA ALA A 29 -5.74 17.52 -13.03
C ALA A 29 -4.67 17.24 -11.98
N THR A 30 -5.01 16.47 -10.96
CA THR A 30 -4.05 15.76 -10.13
C THR A 30 -3.05 15.17 -11.09
N ARG A 31 -1.87 15.78 -11.14
CA ARG A 31 -0.77 15.29 -11.96
C ARG A 31 -0.51 13.87 -11.44
N PRO A 32 -0.49 12.84 -12.29
CA PRO A 32 -0.04 11.53 -11.83
C PRO A 32 1.31 11.73 -11.13
N PRO A 33 1.56 11.07 -9.99
CA PRO A 33 2.84 11.19 -9.30
C PRO A 33 3.94 10.98 -10.35
N SER A 34 4.82 11.97 -10.47
CA SER A 34 5.93 11.84 -11.40
C SER A 34 6.86 10.78 -10.80
N ASP A 35 7.44 9.89 -11.62
CA ASP A 35 8.36 8.85 -11.15
C ASP A 35 9.56 9.38 -10.33
N ASP A 36 9.77 10.70 -10.29
CA ASP A 36 10.74 11.44 -9.47
C ASP A 36 10.36 11.60 -7.98
N ASP A 37 9.09 11.42 -7.60
CA ASP A 37 8.63 11.56 -6.20
C ASP A 37 8.65 10.23 -5.41
N CYS A 38 8.84 9.10 -6.11
CA CYS A 38 8.87 7.78 -5.48
C CYS A 38 10.26 7.47 -4.89
N SER A 39 10.32 6.60 -3.87
CA SER A 39 11.60 6.28 -3.18
C SER A 39 12.71 5.72 -4.08
N GLY A 40 12.35 5.17 -5.26
CA GLY A 40 13.27 4.50 -6.18
C GLY A 40 13.88 3.20 -5.63
N MET A 41 13.47 2.75 -4.44
CA MET A 41 13.93 1.51 -3.82
C MET A 41 12.98 0.37 -4.17
N THR A 42 13.54 -0.79 -4.51
CA THR A 42 12.76 -2.03 -4.55
C THR A 42 12.34 -2.45 -3.13
N GLY A 43 11.26 -3.23 -3.01
CA GLY A 43 10.81 -3.71 -1.70
C GLY A 43 11.88 -4.52 -0.95
N ALA A 44 12.72 -5.28 -1.68
CA ALA A 44 13.83 -6.01 -1.07
C ALA A 44 14.89 -5.07 -0.48
N GLU A 45 15.20 -3.96 -1.17
CA GLU A 45 16.10 -2.92 -0.65
C GLU A 45 15.51 -2.21 0.56
N ALA A 46 14.21 -1.87 0.51
CA ALA A 46 13.51 -1.26 1.62
C ALA A 46 13.53 -2.16 2.87
N VAL A 47 13.24 -3.46 2.72
CA VAL A 47 13.30 -4.43 3.81
C VAL A 47 14.73 -4.63 4.32
N ALA A 48 15.72 -4.71 3.44
CA ALA A 48 17.13 -4.83 3.85
C ALA A 48 17.62 -3.59 4.61
N ARG A 49 17.12 -2.41 4.24
CA ARG A 49 17.47 -1.13 4.87
C ARG A 49 16.80 -0.95 6.22
N TRP A 50 15.49 -1.22 6.30
CA TRP A 50 14.65 -0.85 7.45
C TRP A 50 14.28 -2.04 8.33
N GLY A 51 14.49 -3.28 7.88
CA GLY A 51 14.14 -4.49 8.62
C GLY A 51 14.90 -4.65 9.94
N GLY A 52 16.04 -3.97 10.11
CA GLY A 52 16.77 -3.90 11.38
C GLY A 52 16.16 -2.93 12.42
N GLU A 53 15.26 -2.03 12.01
CA GLU A 53 14.51 -1.15 12.93
C GLU A 53 13.30 -1.85 13.55
N VAL A 54 12.87 -2.96 12.94
CA VAL A 54 11.77 -3.77 13.43
C VAL A 54 12.23 -4.54 14.67
N ALA A 55 11.58 -4.30 15.81
CA ALA A 55 11.89 -4.99 17.05
C ALA A 55 11.86 -6.52 16.85
N THR A 56 12.90 -7.18 17.34
CA THR A 56 13.04 -8.64 17.22
C THR A 56 12.10 -9.33 18.20
N PHE A 57 11.24 -10.23 17.70
CA PHE A 57 10.45 -11.09 18.58
C PHE A 57 11.37 -11.98 19.43
N GLY A 58 11.18 -12.00 20.75
CA GLY A 58 11.97 -12.89 21.63
C GLY A 58 13.47 -12.62 21.51
N GLU A 59 13.88 -11.36 21.71
CA GLU A 59 15.27 -10.91 21.68
C GLU A 59 16.22 -11.79 22.51
N ASP A 60 15.76 -12.30 23.66
CA ASP A 60 16.50 -13.24 24.51
C ASP A 60 16.69 -14.64 23.90
N GLU A 61 15.82 -15.04 22.96
CA GLU A 61 15.81 -16.36 22.32
C GLU A 61 16.59 -16.36 20.99
N GLY A 62 17.02 -15.19 20.51
CA GLY A 62 17.86 -15.05 19.32
C GLY A 62 17.14 -15.27 17.99
N TRP A 63 15.80 -15.13 17.96
CA TRP A 63 15.03 -15.19 16.71
C TRP A 63 15.44 -14.05 15.76
N GLN A 64 15.25 -14.27 14.47
CA GLN A 64 15.56 -13.27 13.44
C GLN A 64 14.45 -13.22 12.40
N TRP A 65 14.08 -11.99 12.00
CA TRP A 65 13.20 -11.77 10.87
C TRP A 65 13.84 -12.30 9.57
N ASN A 66 13.03 -12.89 8.72
CA ASN A 66 13.45 -13.38 7.41
C ASN A 66 13.44 -12.26 6.37
N LEU A 67 14.38 -11.32 6.48
CA LEU A 67 14.46 -10.16 5.59
C LEU A 67 14.67 -10.56 4.12
N GLU A 68 15.45 -11.62 3.87
CA GLU A 68 15.77 -12.09 2.52
C GLU A 68 14.61 -12.84 1.84
N GLY A 69 13.71 -13.42 2.64
CA GLY A 69 12.54 -14.15 2.14
C GLY A 69 11.21 -13.47 2.44
N ALA A 70 11.24 -12.18 2.76
CA ALA A 70 10.04 -11.38 2.95
C ALA A 70 9.28 -11.25 1.64
N ASP A 71 7.95 -11.38 1.68
CA ASP A 71 7.11 -11.14 0.53
C ASP A 71 6.98 -9.63 0.30
N THR A 72 7.62 -9.14 -0.75
CA THR A 72 7.66 -7.71 -1.11
C THR A 72 6.69 -7.37 -2.24
N SER A 73 5.79 -8.29 -2.58
CA SER A 73 4.83 -8.10 -3.68
C SER A 73 3.80 -7.00 -3.40
N THR A 74 3.57 -6.70 -2.13
CA THR A 74 2.67 -5.65 -1.64
C THR A 74 3.36 -4.30 -1.41
N TYR A 75 4.69 -4.24 -1.57
CA TYR A 75 5.44 -3.00 -1.50
C TYR A 75 5.30 -2.24 -2.81
N ASP A 76 5.02 -0.95 -2.69
CA ASP A 76 5.01 0.00 -3.80
C ASP A 76 5.75 1.25 -3.33
N GLN A 77 6.71 1.70 -4.15
CA GLN A 77 7.56 2.86 -3.89
C GLN A 77 6.84 4.20 -4.09
N CYS A 78 5.66 4.20 -4.72
CA CYS A 78 4.85 5.37 -5.06
C CYS A 78 3.47 5.36 -4.40
N ALA A 79 3.15 4.32 -3.61
CA ALA A 79 1.86 4.26 -2.93
C ALA A 79 1.91 5.03 -1.62
N GLU A 80 0.80 5.71 -1.33
CA GLU A 80 0.62 6.49 -0.10
C GLU A 80 0.70 5.60 1.15
N LEU A 81 0.17 4.38 1.10
CA LEU A 81 0.47 3.37 2.10
C LEU A 81 0.76 2.02 1.45
N SER A 82 1.99 1.52 1.56
CA SER A 82 2.36 0.15 1.18
C SER A 82 2.90 -0.63 2.38
N TRP A 83 2.98 -1.95 2.25
CA TRP A 83 3.39 -2.79 3.37
C TRP A 83 4.21 -4.00 2.94
N VAL A 84 4.94 -4.56 3.90
CA VAL A 84 5.64 -5.84 3.77
C VAL A 84 5.36 -6.69 5.00
N VAL A 85 4.98 -7.95 4.78
CA VAL A 85 4.79 -8.91 5.87
C VAL A 85 6.09 -9.67 6.12
N LEU A 86 6.68 -9.46 7.29
CA LEU A 86 7.85 -10.16 7.78
C LEU A 86 7.45 -11.39 8.60
N GLY A 87 7.91 -12.57 8.17
CA GLY A 87 7.94 -13.77 8.98
C GLY A 87 9.32 -14.00 9.59
N ILE A 88 9.41 -14.87 10.60
CA ILE A 88 10.69 -15.31 11.15
C ILE A 88 11.37 -16.37 10.27
N LYS A 89 12.71 -16.47 10.34
CA LYS A 89 13.44 -17.57 9.69
C LYS A 89 13.04 -18.91 10.30
N GLY A 90 12.66 -19.88 9.44
CA GLY A 90 12.19 -21.20 9.90
C GLY A 90 10.79 -21.19 10.53
N GLY A 91 9.99 -20.16 10.28
CA GLY A 91 8.63 -20.03 10.80
C GLY A 91 7.70 -21.17 10.38
N THR A 92 6.68 -21.40 11.21
CA THR A 92 5.56 -22.32 11.00
C THR A 92 4.26 -21.53 10.86
N ALA A 93 3.14 -22.19 10.59
CA ALA A 93 1.85 -21.53 10.37
C ALA A 93 1.38 -20.67 11.56
N SER A 94 1.79 -20.99 12.79
CA SER A 94 1.46 -20.25 14.01
C SER A 94 2.60 -19.35 14.50
N SER A 95 3.67 -19.18 13.72
CA SER A 95 4.78 -18.29 14.07
C SER A 95 4.34 -16.83 14.08
N PRO A 96 5.06 -15.97 14.81
CA PRO A 96 4.82 -14.54 14.79
C PRO A 96 5.17 -13.92 13.44
N TYR A 97 4.37 -12.93 13.06
CA TYR A 97 4.56 -12.08 11.91
C TYR A 97 4.54 -10.61 12.34
N GLN A 98 5.26 -9.80 11.59
CA GLN A 98 5.28 -8.35 11.71
C GLN A 98 4.93 -7.72 10.38
N ILE A 99 4.19 -6.62 10.40
CA ILE A 99 3.85 -5.88 9.17
C ILE A 99 4.57 -4.54 9.24
N MET A 100 5.51 -4.35 8.31
CA MET A 100 6.17 -3.08 8.08
C MET A 100 5.31 -2.22 7.16
N LEU A 101 5.22 -0.94 7.47
CA LEU A 101 4.44 0.05 6.74
C LEU A 101 5.38 1.05 6.09
N PHE A 102 5.03 1.46 4.88
CA PHE A 102 5.78 2.41 4.07
C PHE A 102 4.83 3.44 3.45
N HIS A 103 5.28 4.68 3.34
CA HIS A 103 4.60 5.77 2.66
C HIS A 103 5.56 6.34 1.62
N ASP A 104 5.19 6.34 0.34
CA ASP A 104 6.07 6.70 -0.78
C ASP A 104 7.43 5.98 -0.72
N GLY A 105 7.38 4.70 -0.33
CA GLY A 105 8.56 3.84 -0.15
C GLY A 105 9.49 4.20 1.01
N GLN A 106 9.12 5.16 1.85
CA GLN A 106 9.80 5.47 3.12
C GLN A 106 9.19 4.65 4.24
N TYR A 107 10.02 4.06 5.10
CA TYR A 107 9.52 3.30 6.25
C TYR A 107 8.90 4.23 7.29
N VAL A 108 7.64 3.97 7.65
CA VAL A 108 6.88 4.80 8.60
C VAL A 108 6.56 4.08 9.90
N GLY A 109 6.85 2.77 9.98
CA GLY A 109 6.73 2.00 11.21
C GLY A 109 6.12 0.62 10.98
N VAL A 110 5.49 0.10 12.02
CA VAL A 110 4.84 -1.22 12.02
C VAL A 110 3.38 -1.10 12.46
N THR A 111 2.56 -2.08 12.10
CA THR A 111 1.14 -2.10 12.54
C THR A 111 0.99 -2.23 14.06
N SER A 112 1.88 -2.98 14.73
CA SER A 112 1.84 -3.25 16.18
C SER A 112 3.25 -3.42 16.72
N GLU A 113 3.56 -2.90 17.90
CA GLU A 113 4.85 -3.10 18.57
C GLU A 113 5.08 -4.57 18.96
N LYS A 114 3.99 -5.29 19.25
CA LYS A 114 4.02 -6.73 19.51
C LYS A 114 3.77 -7.48 18.21
N SER A 115 4.64 -8.43 17.88
CA SER A 115 4.41 -9.34 16.76
C SER A 115 3.22 -10.27 17.05
N ILE A 116 2.43 -10.55 16.03
CA ILE A 116 1.19 -11.32 16.16
C ILE A 116 1.37 -12.68 15.51
N GLY A 117 0.92 -13.74 16.20
CA GLY A 117 0.95 -15.09 15.65
C GLY A 117 0.04 -15.24 14.44
N PHE A 118 0.35 -16.23 13.59
CA PHE A 118 -0.38 -16.55 12.35
C PHE A 118 -0.19 -15.51 11.26
N LEU A 119 -0.17 -15.98 10.00
CA LEU A 119 -0.03 -15.10 8.84
C LEU A 119 -1.22 -14.13 8.80
N PRO A 120 -0.99 -12.80 8.91
CA PRO A 120 -2.05 -11.82 8.80
C PRO A 120 -2.55 -11.76 7.35
N GLN A 121 -3.85 -11.52 7.20
CA GLN A 121 -4.43 -11.23 5.89
C GLN A 121 -4.52 -9.72 5.75
N VAL A 122 -3.75 -9.16 4.82
CA VAL A 122 -3.72 -7.72 4.56
C VAL A 122 -4.35 -7.45 3.20
N SER A 123 -5.26 -6.50 3.15
CA SER A 123 -5.91 -6.03 1.92
C SER A 123 -5.91 -4.51 1.88
N ARG A 124 -5.57 -3.95 0.72
CA ARG A 124 -5.74 -2.52 0.46
C ARG A 124 -7.23 -2.18 0.38
N ILE A 125 -7.66 -1.14 1.10
CA ILE A 125 -9.01 -0.60 0.99
C ILE A 125 -8.97 0.69 0.15
N ASP A 126 -8.01 1.57 0.41
CA ASP A 126 -7.75 2.82 -0.33
C ASP A 126 -6.23 3.02 -0.54
N ASP A 127 -5.81 4.15 -1.14
CA ASP A 127 -4.40 4.43 -1.42
C ASP A 127 -3.58 4.61 -0.12
N ASP A 128 -4.16 5.31 0.86
CA ASP A 128 -3.66 5.56 2.22
C ASP A 128 -4.16 4.55 3.26
N GLU A 129 -5.11 3.67 2.93
CA GLU A 129 -5.77 2.79 3.91
C GLU A 129 -5.63 1.30 3.60
N ILE A 130 -5.24 0.52 4.61
CA ILE A 130 -5.18 -0.94 4.56
C ILE A 130 -5.97 -1.56 5.70
N GLN A 131 -6.55 -2.73 5.44
CA GLN A 131 -7.16 -3.58 6.46
C GLN A 131 -6.32 -4.82 6.70
N VAL A 132 -6.14 -5.14 7.97
CA VAL A 132 -5.45 -6.34 8.44
C VAL A 132 -6.42 -7.18 9.27
N THR A 133 -6.62 -8.42 8.84
CA THR A 133 -7.31 -9.43 9.64
C THR A 133 -6.29 -10.33 10.33
N TYR A 134 -6.25 -10.26 11.65
CA TYR A 134 -5.43 -11.11 12.49
C TYR A 134 -6.17 -12.38 12.89
N THR A 135 -5.47 -13.51 12.86
CA THR A 135 -5.97 -14.81 13.32
C THR A 135 -5.35 -15.17 14.66
N TRP A 136 -6.15 -15.68 15.58
CA TRP A 136 -5.68 -16.09 16.90
C TRP A 136 -6.52 -17.23 17.49
N PRO A 137 -5.96 -18.08 18.37
CA PRO A 137 -6.71 -19.14 19.04
C PRO A 137 -7.56 -18.54 20.18
N LYS A 138 -8.85 -18.85 20.21
CA LYS A 138 -9.73 -18.49 21.34
C LYS A 138 -9.37 -19.28 22.60
N ASP A 139 -9.93 -18.86 23.73
CA ASP A 139 -9.81 -19.61 24.97
C ASP A 139 -10.27 -21.07 24.77
N GLY A 140 -9.39 -22.02 25.11
CA GLY A 140 -9.62 -23.45 24.91
C GLY A 140 -9.32 -24.00 23.51
N GLU A 141 -8.93 -23.17 22.53
CA GLU A 141 -8.50 -23.64 21.21
C GLU A 141 -7.00 -23.94 21.16
N SER A 142 -6.62 -24.94 20.35
CA SER A 142 -5.22 -25.17 19.96
C SER A 142 -4.88 -24.38 18.70
N ASN A 143 -3.59 -24.16 18.43
CA ASN A 143 -3.15 -23.38 17.26
C ASN A 143 -3.65 -23.94 15.93
N ASP A 144 -3.78 -25.26 15.80
CA ASP A 144 -4.26 -25.92 14.57
C ASP A 144 -5.71 -25.57 14.21
N VAL A 145 -6.51 -25.10 15.18
CA VAL A 145 -7.94 -24.81 15.02
C VAL A 145 -8.27 -23.36 15.36
N ALA A 146 -7.29 -22.45 15.33
CA ALA A 146 -7.45 -21.05 15.70
C ALA A 146 -8.56 -20.34 14.90
N SER A 147 -9.66 -19.99 15.57
CA SER A 147 -10.86 -19.40 14.95
C SER A 147 -11.12 -17.94 15.33
N GLY A 148 -10.34 -17.37 16.26
CA GLY A 148 -10.38 -15.95 16.61
C GLY A 148 -9.96 -15.08 15.42
N ARG A 149 -10.70 -14.00 15.20
CA ARG A 149 -10.43 -13.00 14.16
C ARG A 149 -10.59 -11.63 14.77
N SER A 150 -9.64 -10.75 14.51
CA SER A 150 -9.72 -9.33 14.83
C SER A 150 -9.37 -8.54 13.58
N VAL A 151 -10.16 -7.52 13.27
CA VAL A 151 -9.98 -6.70 12.07
C VAL A 151 -9.51 -5.32 12.50
N SER A 152 -8.31 -4.96 12.05
CA SER A 152 -7.71 -3.65 12.22
C SER A 152 -7.65 -2.93 10.88
N VAL A 153 -7.81 -1.63 10.91
CA VAL A 153 -7.66 -0.73 9.77
C VAL A 153 -6.55 0.26 10.11
N PHE A 154 -5.65 0.48 9.16
CA PHE A 154 -4.51 1.38 9.27
C PHE A 154 -4.60 2.37 8.13
N GLU A 155 -4.63 3.65 8.49
CA GLU A 155 -4.78 4.77 7.56
C GLU A 155 -3.57 5.69 7.74
N TRP A 156 -3.00 6.19 6.65
CA TRP A 156 -1.98 7.23 6.71
C TRP A 156 -2.64 8.58 7.00
N GLU A 157 -2.17 9.28 8.05
CA GLU A 157 -2.64 10.62 8.38
C GLU A 157 -1.55 11.65 8.05
N ASP A 158 -1.76 12.42 6.97
CA ASP A 158 -0.82 13.45 6.49
C ASP A 158 -0.53 14.54 7.53
N ASP A 159 -1.53 14.97 8.30
CA ASP A 159 -1.38 16.03 9.30
C ASP A 159 -0.36 15.66 10.40
N SER A 160 -0.33 14.39 10.80
CA SER A 160 0.57 13.87 11.84
C SER A 160 1.78 13.12 11.28
N ASN A 161 1.80 12.87 9.96
CA ASN A 161 2.79 12.06 9.25
C ASN A 161 2.98 10.69 9.93
N GLN A 162 1.86 10.05 10.29
CA GLN A 162 1.81 8.82 11.05
C GLN A 162 0.66 7.94 10.58
N VAL A 163 0.78 6.64 10.82
CA VAL A 163 -0.31 5.69 10.60
C VAL A 163 -1.21 5.68 11.82
N VAL A 164 -2.50 5.95 11.61
CA VAL A 164 -3.53 5.81 12.64
C VAL A 164 -4.18 4.44 12.58
N HIS A 165 -4.44 3.86 13.75
CA HIS A 165 -5.10 2.57 13.89
C HIS A 165 -6.57 2.73 14.27
N LYS A 166 -7.42 1.95 13.62
CA LYS A 166 -8.86 1.81 13.91
C LYS A 166 -9.21 0.31 13.99
N GLY A 167 -10.26 -0.02 14.72
CA GLY A 167 -10.76 -1.41 14.80
C GLY A 167 -10.23 -2.20 16.00
N GLU A 168 -10.18 -3.52 15.85
CA GLU A 168 -9.99 -4.46 16.96
C GLU A 168 -8.62 -5.14 16.90
N TRP A 169 -7.93 -5.17 18.04
CA TRP A 169 -6.74 -6.00 18.23
C TRP A 169 -7.10 -7.41 18.72
N PRO A 170 -6.22 -8.43 18.50
CA PRO A 170 -6.30 -9.67 19.26
C PRO A 170 -6.26 -9.38 20.77
N PRO A 171 -6.93 -10.17 21.62
CA PRO A 171 -7.13 -9.84 23.04
C PRO A 171 -5.85 -9.76 23.88
N TYR A 172 -4.74 -10.31 23.39
CA TYR A 172 -3.42 -10.28 24.02
C TYR A 172 -2.54 -9.10 23.55
N VAL A 173 -2.97 -8.38 22.52
CA VAL A 173 -2.36 -7.13 22.07
C VAL A 173 -3.16 -6.00 22.69
N GLN A 174 -2.54 -5.35 23.67
CA GLN A 174 -3.01 -4.17 24.39
C GLN A 174 -1.90 -3.13 24.30
#